data_AF-A0A6J4IWR9-F1
#
_entry.id   AF-A0A6J4IWR9-F1
#
_cell.length_a   1.000
_cell.length_b   1.000
_cell.length_c   1.000
_cell.angle_alpha   90.00
_cell.angle_beta   90.00
_cell.angle_gamma   90.00
#
_symmetry.space_group_name_H-M   'P 1'
#
loop_
_entity.id
_entity.type
_entity.pdbx_description
1 polymer ?
#
loop_
_entity_poly.entity_id
_entity_poly.type
_entity_poly.pdbx_seq_one_letter_code
_entity_poly.pdbx_strand_id
1 'polypeptide(L)' 'MTRHLANPNGDHPRIELLRAKGIIMWHLWPPAAWLGTGKAKDRVAGAIRDADPLRQWLAQHVGDTTAEAAAR' A
#
# COMPACT_ATOMS: atom_id res chain seq x y z
N MET A 1 -8.64 -25.72 19.68
CA MET A 1 -7.52 -25.74 18.71
C MET A 1 -6.67 -24.50 18.92
N THR A 2 -5.70 -24.60 19.83
CA THR A 2 -4.80 -23.51 20.17
C THR A 2 -3.79 -23.35 19.04
N ARG A 3 -3.89 -22.30 18.22
CA ARG A 3 -2.91 -22.05 17.16
C ARG A 3 -1.60 -21.63 17.83
N HIS A 4 -0.68 -22.58 17.86
CA HIS A 4 0.69 -22.43 18.31
C HIS A 4 1.43 -21.48 17.36
N LEU A 5 1.54 -20.20 17.73
CA LEU A 5 2.48 -19.27 17.09
C LEU A 5 3.85 -19.45 17.76
N ALA A 6 4.42 -20.65 17.66
CA ALA A 6 5.83 -20.83 18.01
C ALA A 6 6.67 -20.34 16.83
N ASN A 7 7.58 -19.39 17.12
CA ASN A 7 8.77 -19.21 16.31
C ASN A 7 10.00 -19.39 17.22
N PRO A 8 10.78 -20.45 16.98
CA PRO A 8 12.21 -20.45 17.28
C PRO A 8 13.09 -20.60 16.03
N ASN A 9 12.54 -20.80 14.84
CA ASN A 9 13.28 -20.88 13.57
C ASN A 9 12.43 -20.29 12.45
N GLY A 10 13.07 -19.57 11.52
CA GLY A 10 12.47 -18.75 10.45
C GLY A 10 11.46 -19.41 9.49
N ASP A 11 11.01 -20.63 9.75
CA ASP A 11 10.05 -21.38 8.94
C ASP A 11 8.62 -21.15 9.45
N HIS A 12 8.11 -19.92 9.31
CA HIS A 12 6.66 -19.74 9.28
C HIS A 12 6.19 -19.99 7.83
N PRO A 13 5.15 -20.79 7.58
CA PRO A 13 4.67 -21.08 6.21
C PRO A 13 4.21 -19.84 5.42
N ARG A 14 4.16 -18.68 6.07
CA ARG A 14 3.87 -17.36 5.47
C ARG A 14 4.98 -16.34 5.72
N ILE A 15 6.21 -16.77 6.03
CA ILE A 15 7.29 -15.85 6.43
C ILE A 15 7.54 -14.79 5.35
N GLU A 16 7.49 -15.16 4.07
CA GLU A 16 7.66 -14.22 2.96
C GLU A 16 6.54 -13.18 2.87
N LEU A 17 5.29 -13.57 3.17
CA LEU A 17 4.17 -12.62 3.23
C LEU A 17 4.32 -11.66 4.42
N LEU A 18 4.83 -12.13 5.56
CA LEU A 18 5.02 -11.31 6.75
C LEU A 18 6.20 -10.33 6.65
N ARG A 19 7.12 -10.58 5.71
CA ARG A 19 8.20 -9.64 5.35
C ARG A 19 7.71 -8.47 4.50
N ALA A 20 6.64 -8.65 3.71
CA ALA A 20 6.03 -7.56 2.95
C ALA A 20 5.32 -6.58 3.90
N LYS A 21 5.93 -5.41 4.14
CA LYS A 21 5.42 -4.40 5.10
C LYS A 21 4.45 -3.40 4.49
N GLY A 22 4.26 -3.42 3.18
CA GLY A 22 3.36 -2.51 2.51
C GLY A 22 3.33 -2.76 1.01
N ILE A 23 2.34 -2.16 0.37
CA ILE A 23 2.20 -2.12 -1.08
C ILE A 23 2.18 -0.64 -1.46
N ILE A 24 2.96 -0.28 -2.49
CA ILE A 24 2.99 1.08 -3.02
C ILE A 24 2.69 1.05 -4.52
N MET A 25 1.93 2.04 -4.97
CA MET A 25 1.89 2.41 -6.38
C MET A 25 2.76 3.66 -6.55
N TRP A 26 3.59 3.65 -7.58
CA TRP A 26 4.44 4.79 -7.92
C TRP A 26 4.44 4.98 -9.43
N HIS A 27 4.73 6.21 -9.84
CA HIS A 27 4.97 6.55 -11.24
C HIS A 27 6.17 7.49 -11.29
N LEU A 28 7.11 7.20 -12.18
CA LEU A 28 8.29 8.02 -12.40
C LEU A 28 8.22 8.64 -13.78
N TRP A 29 8.30 9.97 -13.80
CA TRP A 29 8.41 10.72 -15.04
C TRP A 29 9.86 11.10 -15.31
N PRO A 30 10.34 10.98 -16.56
CA PRO A 30 11.58 11.64 -16.95
C PRO A 30 11.40 13.18 -16.90
N PRO A 31 12.51 13.94 -16.78
CA PRO A 31 12.47 15.40 -16.90
C PRO A 31 11.77 15.83 -18.20
N ALA A 32 10.85 16.77 -18.09
CA ALA A 32 10.07 17.24 -19.22
C ALA A 32 9.60 18.69 -19.02
N ALA A 33 9.40 19.40 -20.13
CA ALA A 33 9.07 20.83 -20.14
C ALA A 33 7.81 21.22 -19.34
N TRP A 34 6.92 20.26 -19.10
CA TRP A 34 5.70 20.50 -18.35
C TRP A 34 5.88 20.60 -16.83
N LEU A 35 7.03 20.16 -16.28
CA LEU A 35 7.28 20.12 -14.83
C LEU A 35 7.20 21.51 -14.19
N GLY A 36 7.62 22.56 -14.90
CA GLY A 36 7.55 23.95 -14.43
C GLY A 36 6.21 24.64 -14.71
N THR A 37 5.17 23.91 -15.09
CA THR A 37 3.87 24.47 -15.51
C THR A 37 2.72 23.92 -14.69
N GLY A 38 1.54 24.56 -14.78
CA GLY A 38 0.31 24.06 -14.15
C GLY A 38 -0.08 22.63 -14.56
N LYS A 39 0.37 22.15 -15.73
CA LYS A 39 0.13 20.77 -16.20
C LYS A 39 0.77 19.70 -15.31
N ALA A 40 1.75 20.07 -14.48
CA ALA A 40 2.34 19.15 -13.52
C ALA A 40 1.29 18.66 -12.51
N LYS A 41 0.42 19.56 -12.03
CA LYS A 41 -0.68 19.22 -11.11
C LYS A 41 -1.63 18.21 -11.75
N ASP A 42 -2.04 18.45 -12.99
CA ASP A 42 -3.01 17.59 -13.68
C ASP A 42 -2.47 16.18 -13.85
N ARG A 43 -1.18 16.04 -14.19
CA ARG A 43 -0.51 14.74 -14.34
C ARG A 43 -0.38 13.99 -13.01
N VAL A 44 0.07 14.66 -11.97
CA VAL A 44 0.21 14.04 -10.64
C VAL A 44 -1.16 13.63 -10.10
N ALA A 45 -2.16 14.50 -10.22
CA ALA A 45 -3.52 14.17 -9.81
C ALA A 45 -4.13 13.04 -10.65
N GLY A 46 -3.82 12.99 -11.95
CA GLY A 46 -4.18 11.86 -12.83
C GLY A 46 -3.61 10.54 -12.31
N ALA A 47 -2.29 10.47 -12.11
CA ALA A 47 -1.63 9.25 -11.62
C ALA A 47 -2.16 8.79 -10.25
N ILE A 48 -2.50 9.71 -9.34
CA ILE A 48 -3.12 9.36 -8.06
C ILE A 48 -4.53 8.79 -8.27
N ARG A 49 -5.33 9.33 -9.21
CA ARG A 49 -6.65 8.79 -9.53
C ARG A 49 -6.56 7.43 -10.21
N ASP A 50 -5.53 7.20 -11.04
CA ASP A 50 -5.27 5.91 -11.67
C ASP A 50 -4.94 4.81 -10.64
N ALA A 51 -4.60 5.19 -9.40
CA ALA A 51 -4.42 4.27 -8.27
C ALA A 51 -5.73 3.69 -7.71
N ASP A 52 -6.89 4.11 -8.21
CA ASP A 52 -8.19 3.72 -7.66
C ASP A 52 -8.43 2.20 -7.59
N PRO A 53 -7.98 1.37 -8.56
CA PRO A 53 -8.09 -0.09 -8.44
C PRO A 53 -7.36 -0.64 -7.21
N LEU A 54 -6.17 -0.12 -6.87
CA LEU A 54 -5.45 -0.52 -5.66
C LEU A 54 -6.21 -0.07 -4.41
N ARG A 55 -6.74 1.15 -4.40
CA ARG A 55 -7.59 1.64 -3.31
C ARG A 55 -8.82 0.74 -3.10
N GLN A 56 -9.51 0.35 -4.17
CA GLN A 56 -10.67 -0.54 -4.11
C GLN A 56 -10.28 -1.91 -3.57
N TRP A 57 -9.15 -2.48 -4.03
CA TRP A 57 -8.64 -3.75 -3.53
C TRP A 57 -8.35 -3.68 -2.02
N LEU A 58 -7.69 -2.61 -1.55
CA LEU A 58 -7.43 -2.40 -0.13
C LEU A 58 -8.73 -2.31 0.68
N ALA A 59 -9.72 -1.56 0.19
CA ALA A 59 -11.02 -1.47 0.85
C ALA A 59 -11.74 -2.83 0.93
N GLN A 60 -11.63 -3.66 -0.11
CA GLN A 60 -12.27 -4.99 -0.15
C GLN A 60 -11.56 -6.04 0.71
N HIS A 61 -10.23 -6.01 0.79
CA HIS A 61 -9.45 -7.11 1.36
C HIS A 61 -8.73 -6.78 2.68
N VAL A 62 -8.49 -5.50 2.97
CA VAL A 62 -7.83 -5.06 4.21
C VAL A 62 -8.85 -4.51 5.21
N GLY A 63 -9.91 -3.85 4.73
CA GLY A 63 -10.96 -3.26 5.57
C GLY A 63 -10.49 -2.00 6.32
N ASP A 64 -11.41 -1.37 7.07
CA ASP A 64 -11.10 -0.18 7.86
C ASP A 64 -10.18 -0.53 9.03
N THR A 65 -9.14 0.29 9.26
CA THR A 65 -8.29 0.16 10.44
C THR A 65 -9.10 0.52 11.69
N THR A 66 -9.76 -0.47 12.29
CA THR A 66 -10.46 -0.30 13.58
C THR A 66 -9.47 -0.33 14.76
N ALA A 67 -8.19 -0.57 14.51
CA ALA A 67 -7.19 -0.89 15.53
C ALA A 67 -6.69 0.30 16.38
N GLU A 68 -6.85 1.57 15.95
CA GLU A 68 -6.31 2.72 16.70
C GLU A 68 -7.38 3.53 17.47
N ALA A 69 -8.66 3.39 17.17
CA ALA A 69 -9.73 4.10 17.91
C ALA A 69 -10.05 3.47 19.27
N ALA A 70 -9.67 2.21 19.51
CA ALA A 70 -9.85 1.53 20.80
C ALA A 70 -8.64 1.67 21.74
N ALA A 71 -7.55 2.31 21.29
CA ALA A 71 -6.29 2.45 22.02
C ALA A 71 -5.97 3.91 22.44
N ARG A 72 -6.88 4.86 22.19
CA ARG A 72 -6.87 6.21 22.78
C ARG A 72 -8.04 6.38 23.71
#